data_AF-A0A4T0KN16-F1
#
_entry.id   AF-A0A4T0KN16-F1
#
_cell.length_a   1.000
_cell.length_b   1.000
_cell.length_c   1.000
_cell.angle_alpha   90.00
_cell.angle_beta   90.00
_cell.angle_gamma   90.00
#
_symmetry.space_group_name_H-M   'P 1'
#
loop_
_entity.id
_entity.type
_entity.pdbx_description
1 polymer ?
#
loop_
_entity_poly.entity_id
_entity_poly.type
_entity_poly.pdbx_seq_one_letter_code
_entity_poly.pdbx_strand_id
1 'polypeptide(L)'
;MINWCGKPYVLSIGDRQSVELITHSFTLKKLRTLVHDTTWLRRADRPLATWEICDGDVSAAATHGRDDGVREVIAQTFHLNSGKLIGEWFVIWKRDGDSVSAEVQKTGAVDRYFNVDEKYVPSVRVN
;
A
#
# COMPACT_ATOMS: atom_id res chain seq x y z
N MET A 1 9.06 -19.93 -11.86
CA MET A 1 7.69 -19.93 -11.29
C MET A 1 6.96 -18.74 -11.89
N ILE A 2 5.92 -18.96 -12.71
CA ILE A 2 5.33 -17.91 -13.55
C ILE A 2 4.32 -17.12 -12.72
N ASN A 3 4.62 -15.86 -12.41
CA ASN A 3 3.68 -14.96 -11.76
C ASN A 3 2.73 -14.40 -12.84
N TRP A 4 1.47 -14.87 -12.85
CA TRP A 4 0.52 -14.54 -13.91
C TRP A 4 0.13 -13.07 -13.86
N CYS A 5 0.20 -12.38 -15.01
CA CYS A 5 -0.06 -10.94 -15.12
C CYS A 5 -1.56 -10.61 -15.01
N GLY A 6 -2.10 -10.60 -13.80
CA GLY A 6 -3.36 -9.90 -13.51
C GLY A 6 -3.12 -8.39 -13.58
N LYS A 7 -3.75 -7.69 -14.51
CA LYS A 7 -3.68 -6.22 -14.62
C LYS A 7 -4.39 -5.58 -13.41
N PRO A 8 -3.70 -4.86 -12.51
CA PRO A 8 -4.36 -3.99 -11.56
C PRO A 8 -4.88 -2.75 -12.27
N TYR A 9 -6.19 -2.57 -12.18
CA TYR A 9 -6.84 -1.34 -12.56
C TYR A 9 -6.83 -0.41 -11.33
N VAL A 10 -6.29 0.79 -11.51
CA VAL A 10 -6.49 1.91 -10.59
C VAL A 10 -7.83 2.55 -10.92
N LEU A 11 -8.76 2.59 -9.96
CA LEU A 11 -10.15 3.00 -10.24
C LEU A 11 -10.49 4.43 -9.79
N SER A 12 -9.82 4.96 -8.76
CA SER A 12 -10.07 6.31 -8.24
C SER A 12 -8.87 6.83 -7.46
N ILE A 13 -8.62 8.13 -7.59
CA ILE A 13 -7.79 8.92 -6.67
C ILE A 13 -8.68 10.06 -6.18
N GLY A 14 -8.96 10.09 -4.88
CA GLY A 14 -9.74 11.16 -4.26
C GLY A 14 -8.92 12.42 -3.99
N ASP A 15 -9.61 13.48 -3.57
CA ASP A 15 -9.03 14.77 -3.16
C ASP A 15 -8.09 14.65 -1.93
N ARG A 16 -8.14 13.48 -1.26
CA ARG A 16 -7.08 12.94 -0.39
C ARG A 16 -6.45 11.74 -1.07
N GLN A 17 -5.12 11.72 -1.03
CA GLN A 17 -4.14 10.82 -1.67
C GLN A 17 -4.36 9.30 -1.45
N SER A 18 -5.52 8.79 -1.85
CA SER A 18 -5.92 7.38 -1.72
C SER A 18 -5.96 6.72 -3.10
N VAL A 19 -5.73 5.41 -3.16
CA VAL A 19 -5.79 4.66 -4.43
C VAL A 19 -6.39 3.27 -4.23
N GLU A 20 -7.31 2.88 -5.10
CA GLU A 20 -7.87 1.53 -5.15
C GLU A 20 -7.20 0.70 -6.25
N LEU A 21 -6.74 -0.51 -5.90
CA LEU A 21 -5.98 -1.43 -6.74
C LEU A 21 -6.71 -2.78 -6.84
N ILE A 22 -7.04 -3.24 -8.04
CA ILE A 22 -7.76 -4.52 -8.26
C ILE A 22 -6.81 -5.65 -8.68
N THR A 23 -6.35 -6.48 -7.74
CA THR A 23 -5.48 -7.63 -8.03
C THR A 23 -6.26 -8.94 -8.19
N HIS A 24 -5.57 -10.03 -8.55
CA HIS A 24 -6.11 -11.39 -8.53
C HIS A 24 -5.22 -12.25 -7.65
N SER A 25 -5.82 -12.97 -6.70
CA SER A 25 -5.10 -13.96 -5.89
C SER A 25 -4.61 -15.14 -6.75
N PHE A 26 -3.74 -15.98 -6.20
CA PHE A 26 -3.28 -17.22 -6.84
C PHE A 26 -4.43 -18.14 -7.30
N THR A 27 -5.58 -18.10 -6.61
CA THR A 27 -6.80 -18.86 -6.98
C THR A 27 -7.71 -18.11 -7.98
N LEU A 28 -7.17 -17.10 -8.67
CA LEU A 28 -7.85 -16.21 -9.63
C LEU A 28 -9.05 -15.42 -9.07
N LYS A 29 -9.28 -15.45 -7.75
CA LYS A 29 -10.28 -14.60 -7.09
C LYS A 29 -9.82 -13.15 -7.11
N LYS A 30 -10.71 -12.26 -7.56
CA LYS A 30 -10.49 -10.80 -7.57
C LYS A 30 -10.38 -10.25 -6.15
N LEU A 31 -9.34 -9.46 -5.91
CA LEU A 31 -9.11 -8.73 -4.68
C LEU A 31 -9.19 -7.23 -4.97
N ARG A 32 -9.45 -6.45 -3.92
CA ARG A 32 -9.48 -4.99 -3.94
C ARG A 32 -8.64 -4.48 -2.78
N THR A 33 -7.53 -3.82 -3.07
CA THR A 33 -6.70 -3.17 -2.07
C THR A 33 -6.96 -1.67 -2.12
N LEU A 34 -7.50 -1.12 -1.04
CA LEU A 34 -7.60 0.32 -0.85
C LEU A 34 -6.38 0.77 -0.05
N VAL A 35 -5.56 1.64 -0.62
CA VAL A 35 -4.48 2.33 0.08
C VAL A 35 -5.00 3.72 0.43
N HIS A 36 -4.96 4.08 1.71
CA HIS A 36 -5.55 5.32 2.23
C HIS A 36 -4.66 6.54 2.00
N ASP A 37 -3.34 6.32 1.90
CA ASP A 37 -2.32 7.33 1.72
C ASP A 37 -1.23 6.81 0.76
N THR A 38 -1.08 7.44 -0.41
CA THR A 38 -0.12 7.02 -1.45
C THR A 38 1.33 7.31 -1.11
N THR A 39 1.64 8.05 -0.03
CA THR A 39 3.04 8.24 0.42
C THR A 39 3.69 6.92 0.87
N TRP A 40 2.90 5.91 1.23
CA TRP A 40 3.36 4.55 1.53
C TRP A 40 3.68 3.70 0.30
N LEU A 41 3.41 4.22 -0.90
CA LEU A 41 3.68 3.54 -2.16
C LEU A 41 4.92 4.13 -2.83
N ARG A 42 5.87 3.27 -3.20
CA ARG A 42 7.06 3.62 -3.97
C ARG A 42 7.14 2.84 -5.28
N ARG A 43 8.01 3.27 -6.19
CA ARG A 43 8.43 2.42 -7.32
C ARG A 43 9.06 1.14 -6.78
N ALA A 44 8.67 0.00 -7.36
CA ALA A 44 9.22 -1.30 -7.00
C ALA A 44 10.46 -1.63 -7.83
N ASP A 45 11.53 -2.11 -7.19
CA ASP A 45 12.73 -2.62 -7.89
C ASP A 45 12.51 -4.02 -8.51
N ARG A 46 11.34 -4.62 -8.25
CA ARG A 46 11.00 -5.98 -8.68
C ARG A 46 10.50 -6.00 -10.14
N PRO A 47 11.09 -6.81 -11.04
CA PRO A 47 10.58 -6.99 -12.39
C PRO A 47 9.09 -7.36 -12.42
N LEU A 48 8.34 -6.73 -13.34
CA LEU A 48 6.88 -6.86 -13.50
C LEU A 48 6.04 -6.37 -12.30
N ALA A 49 6.62 -5.57 -11.41
CA ALA A 49 5.89 -4.73 -10.46
C ALA A 49 6.23 -3.27 -10.73
N THR A 50 5.21 -2.40 -10.73
CA THR A 50 5.40 -0.96 -10.96
C THR A 50 5.53 -0.24 -9.63
N TRP A 51 4.70 -0.64 -8.66
CA TRP A 51 4.52 -0.02 -7.35
C TRP A 51 4.64 -1.08 -6.25
N GLU A 52 5.17 -0.71 -5.08
CA GLU A 52 5.09 -1.52 -3.87
C GLU A 52 4.72 -0.68 -2.63
N ILE A 53 4.11 -1.33 -1.64
CA ILE A 53 4.01 -0.79 -0.28
C ILE A 53 5.36 -1.03 0.42
N CYS A 54 5.94 0.03 0.99
CA CYS A 54 7.14 -0.07 1.82
C CYS A 54 6.91 -1.00 3.02
N ASP A 55 7.90 -1.82 3.39
CA ASP A 55 7.87 -2.63 4.60
C ASP A 55 9.10 -2.42 5.49
N GLY A 56 8.96 -2.73 6.78
CA GLY A 56 9.99 -2.48 7.79
C GLY A 56 9.99 -1.04 8.30
N ASP A 57 11.12 -0.60 8.85
CA ASP A 57 11.28 0.73 9.43
C ASP A 57 11.46 1.80 8.35
N VAL A 58 10.50 2.73 8.28
CA VAL A 58 10.54 3.92 7.42
C VAL A 58 10.83 5.14 8.30
N SER A 59 11.86 5.92 7.94
CA SER A 59 12.09 7.22 8.57
C SER A 59 11.06 8.22 8.04
N ALA A 60 10.21 8.74 8.91
CA ALA A 60 9.28 9.79 8.55
C ALA A 60 9.92 11.14 8.85
N ALA A 61 9.96 12.03 7.86
CA ALA A 61 10.30 13.43 8.11
C ALA A 61 9.29 13.98 9.13
N ALA A 62 9.80 14.42 10.29
CA ALA A 62 9.08 14.58 11.55
C ALA A 62 7.68 15.20 11.39
N THR A 63 6.66 14.34 11.25
CA THR A 63 5.30 14.77 11.03
C THR A 63 4.69 15.13 12.38
N HIS A 64 4.66 16.43 12.70
CA HIS A 64 4.07 16.92 13.95
C HIS A 64 2.65 16.35 14.14
N GLY A 65 2.39 15.74 15.29
CA GLY A 65 1.04 15.26 15.68
C GLY A 65 0.76 13.75 15.55
N ARG A 66 1.77 12.91 15.28
CA ARG A 66 1.65 11.43 15.43
C ARG A 66 2.27 10.99 16.76
N ASP A 67 1.47 10.32 17.61
CA ASP A 67 1.86 9.87 18.95
C ASP A 67 2.58 8.51 18.94
N ASP A 68 3.39 8.26 19.96
CA ASP A 68 4.17 7.03 20.11
C ASP A 68 3.27 5.81 20.35
N GLY A 69 3.62 4.67 19.75
CA GLY A 69 2.86 3.42 19.84
C GLY A 69 1.52 3.39 19.08
N VAL A 70 1.13 4.48 18.39
CA VAL A 70 -0.14 4.51 17.64
C VAL A 70 -0.08 3.58 16.43
N ARG A 71 -1.10 2.72 16.31
CA ARG A 71 -1.37 1.90 15.13
C ARG A 71 -2.25 2.66 14.14
N GLU A 72 -1.74 2.94 12.95
CA GLU A 72 -2.47 3.59 11.86
C GLU A 72 -2.61 2.63 10.66
N VAL A 73 -3.82 2.45 10.13
CA VAL A 73 -4.08 1.54 9.00
C VAL A 73 -3.84 2.28 7.68
N ILE A 74 -2.84 1.83 6.91
CA ILE A 74 -2.40 2.50 5.68
C ILE A 74 -2.98 1.87 4.41
N ALA A 75 -3.29 0.57 4.45
CA ALA A 75 -4.02 -0.09 3.35
C ALA A 75 -4.84 -1.30 3.83
N GLN A 76 -5.93 -1.61 3.13
CA GLN A 76 -6.83 -2.71 3.45
C GLN A 76 -7.16 -3.52 2.20
N THR A 77 -7.06 -4.84 2.28
CA THR A 77 -7.33 -5.79 1.18
C THR A 77 -8.63 -6.54 1.42
N PHE A 78 -9.53 -6.48 0.45
CA PHE A 78 -10.85 -7.10 0.47
C PHE A 78 -11.00 -8.13 -0.64
N HIS A 79 -11.75 -9.20 -0.39
CA HIS A 79 -12.23 -10.08 -1.45
C HIS A 79 -13.37 -9.39 -2.21
N LEU A 80 -13.14 -9.04 -3.48
CA LEU A 80 -13.99 -8.09 -4.24
C LEU A 80 -15.46 -8.53 -4.28
N ASN A 81 -15.73 -9.80 -4.59
CA ASN A 81 -17.09 -10.30 -4.78
C ASN A 81 -17.92 -10.37 -3.49
N SER A 82 -17.30 -10.36 -2.31
CA SER A 82 -17.99 -10.53 -1.03
C SER A 82 -17.78 -9.38 -0.05
N GLY A 83 -17.04 -8.34 -0.44
CA GLY A 83 -16.68 -7.20 0.42
C GLY A 83 -15.88 -7.56 1.69
N LYS A 84 -15.49 -8.83 1.88
CA LYS A 84 -14.86 -9.30 3.12
C LYS A 84 -13.43 -8.79 3.20
N LEU A 85 -13.09 -8.10 4.29
CA LEU A 85 -11.71 -7.77 4.64
C LEU A 85 -10.92 -9.08 4.87
N ILE A 86 -9.78 -9.23 4.20
CA ILE A 86 -8.93 -10.41 4.28
C ILE A 86 -7.51 -10.11 4.77
N GLY A 87 -7.09 -8.84 4.77
CA GLY A 87 -5.81 -8.42 5.32
C GLY A 87 -5.65 -6.91 5.35
N GLU A 88 -4.69 -6.43 6.14
CA GLU A 88 -4.38 -5.00 6.33
C GLU A 88 -2.87 -4.78 6.36
N TRP A 89 -2.44 -3.64 5.83
CA TRP A 89 -1.17 -3.00 6.13
C TRP A 89 -1.41 -1.89 7.15
N PHE A 90 -0.55 -1.82 8.16
CA PHE A 90 -0.61 -0.79 9.19
C PHE A 90 0.80 -0.40 9.62
N VAL A 91 0.95 0.83 10.08
CA VAL A 91 2.18 1.34 10.67
C VAL A 91 2.02 1.41 12.18
N ILE A 92 3.09 1.09 12.91
CA ILE A 92 3.25 1.43 14.33
C ILE A 92 4.24 2.60 14.39
N TRP A 93 3.78 3.73 14.89
CA TRP A 93 4.62 4.91 15.09
C TRP A 93 5.52 4.71 16.32
N LYS A 94 6.79 5.07 16.18
CA LYS A 94 7.78 5.10 17.26
C LYS A 94 8.41 6.48 17.34
N ARG A 95 8.56 7.02 18.54
CA ARG A 95 9.28 8.28 18.79
C ARG A 95 10.54 8.02 19.60
N ASP A 96 11.68 8.47 19.08
CA ASP A 96 12.96 8.47 19.79
C ASP A 96 13.55 9.89 19.77
N GLY A 97 13.41 10.60 20.90
CA GLY A 97 13.69 12.03 20.99
C GLY A 97 12.88 12.85 19.98
N ASP A 98 13.58 13.62 19.15
CA ASP A 98 13.02 14.42 18.06
C ASP A 98 12.75 13.61 16.77
N SER A 99 13.18 12.35 16.71
CA SER A 99 12.99 11.47 15.55
C SER A 99 11.68 10.69 15.64
N VAL A 100 10.98 10.59 14.50
CA VAL A 100 9.78 9.76 14.35
C VAL A 100 10.02 8.71 13.29
N SER A 101 9.91 7.43 13.67
CA SER A 101 9.99 6.30 12.75
C SER A 101 8.66 5.56 12.68
N ALA A 102 8.50 4.83 11.58
CA ALA A 102 7.30 4.10 11.22
C ALA A 102 7.65 2.64 10.97
N GLU A 103 7.26 1.72 11.86
CA GLU A 103 7.40 0.30 11.59
C GLU A 103 6.19 -0.18 10.80
N VAL A 104 6.37 -0.46 9.51
CA VAL A 104 5.29 -0.94 8.63
C VAL A 104 5.14 -2.46 8.74
N GLN A 105 3.98 -2.88 9.24
CA GLN A 105 3.58 -4.26 9.45
C GLN A 105 2.33 -4.62 8.62
N LYS A 106 2.00 -5.91 8.62
CA LYS A 106 0.81 -6.45 7.92
C LYS A 106 0.17 -7.59 8.69
N THR A 107 -1.11 -7.81 8.45
CA THR A 107 -1.87 -8.96 8.95
C THR A 107 -2.79 -9.51 7.87
N GLY A 108 -3.07 -10.82 7.92
CA GLY A 108 -3.91 -11.51 6.93
C GLY A 108 -3.29 -11.61 5.53
N ALA A 109 -4.15 -11.75 4.53
CA ALA A 109 -3.78 -11.86 3.12
C ALA A 109 -3.73 -10.47 2.47
N VAL A 110 -2.53 -9.98 2.19
CA VAL A 110 -2.28 -8.70 1.49
C VAL A 110 -1.26 -8.87 0.39
N ASP A 111 -1.43 -8.09 -0.68
CA ASP A 111 -0.40 -7.90 -1.70
C ASP A 111 0.59 -6.79 -1.26
N ARG A 112 1.88 -6.97 -1.60
CA ARG A 112 2.93 -5.94 -1.46
C ARG A 112 3.21 -5.22 -2.78
N TYR A 113 3.17 -5.96 -3.88
CA TYR A 113 3.65 -5.53 -5.20
C TYR A 113 2.49 -5.43 -6.19
N PHE A 114 2.43 -4.33 -6.95
CA PHE A 114 1.34 -4.01 -7.87
C PHE A 114 1.87 -3.61 -9.25
N ASN A 115 1.40 -4.29 -10.30
CA ASN A 115 1.81 -4.07 -11.70
C ASN A 115 0.95 -2.99 -12.39
N VAL A 116 0.98 -1.76 -11.88
CA VAL A 116 0.15 -0.66 -12.41
C VAL A 116 0.62 -0.25 -13.81
N ASP A 117 -0.31 -0.12 -14.76
CA ASP A 117 -0.07 0.44 -16.09
C ASP A 117 0.23 1.95 -15.96
N GLU A 118 1.38 2.40 -16.48
CA GLU A 118 1.93 3.74 -16.21
C GLU A 118 0.99 4.87 -16.63
N LYS A 119 0.06 4.66 -17.56
CA LYS A 119 -0.94 5.67 -17.94
C LYS A 119 -1.98 5.98 -16.86
N TYR A 120 -2.10 5.12 -15.84
CA TYR A 120 -2.94 5.34 -14.66
C TYR A 120 -2.14 5.74 -13.41
N VAL A 121 -0.82 5.83 -13.54
CA VAL A 121 0.04 6.36 -12.48
C VAL A 121 -0.04 7.90 -12.54
N PRO A 122 -0.53 8.58 -11.50
CA PRO A 122 -0.42 10.04 -11.45
C PRO A 122 1.06 10.41 -11.51
N SER A 123 1.39 11.53 -12.13
CA SER A 123 2.77 12.03 -12.25
C SER A 123 3.30 12.50 -10.89
N VAL A 124 3.68 11.53 -10.05
CA VAL A 124 4.41 11.75 -8.79
C VAL A 124 5.71 12.46 -9.15
N ARG A 125 5.75 13.77 -8.90
CA ARG A 125 6.98 14.56 -9.01
C ARG A 125 7.89 14.11 -7.87
N VAL A 126 8.84 13.26 -8.20
CA VAL A 126 10.01 13.03 -7.36
C VAL A 126 10.83 14.33 -7.44
N ASN A 127 10.90 15.05 -6.31
CA ASN A 127 11.85 16.14 -6.08
C ASN A 127 13.14 15.54 -5.50
#